data_AF-A0A9P8SNH1-F1
#
_entry.id   AF-A0A9P8SNH1-F1
#
_cell.length_a   1.000
_cell.length_b   1.000
_cell.length_c   1.000
_cell.angle_alpha   90.00
_cell.angle_beta   90.00
_cell.angle_gamma   90.00
#
_symmetry.space_group_name_H-M   'P 1'
#
loop_
_entity.id
_entity.type
_entity.pdbx_description
1 polymer ?
#
loop_
_entity_poly.entity_id
_entity_poly.type
_entity_poly.pdbx_seq_one_letter_code
_entity_poly.pdbx_strand_id
1 'polypeptide(L)'
;MLIASQTPPILSMQEAYLVPYGAIGFASDIVTVYMATCLLYGRAPLCPARQIRNTGSAKFLIGFWIFNLYVMNKYNIEQCWQYWELVLINVSNGVMGALVALVGFFLVGSWDPPVKGEAKKNDPESSPALGAVSLSTPEEEAAVPNERICDSARKYGTMADMPSSGLNGLSRISSSNTQGQSNSTCDVCPQMSEVTRELSSMANEPAQPVDKFKFVYLAVLGVYIGAVLIGSIPLARLAVLEGEVSSKKICLIFGILGGLTILGILFTVVYEFCYLGKGTGPGPEHFIILFALLLMCFTDWILGCVLGSLSGVPIADINMEELSRYWFYLAITKLPMIAF
;
A
#
# COMPACT_ATOMS: atom_id res chain seq x y z
N MET A 1 42.03 9.27 -28.79
CA MET A 1 41.17 8.36 -29.56
C MET A 1 39.73 8.65 -29.15
N LEU A 2 39.09 9.61 -29.83
CA LEU A 2 37.68 9.93 -29.61
C LEU A 2 36.88 8.82 -30.31
N ILE A 3 36.34 7.89 -29.53
CA ILE A 3 35.39 6.91 -30.03
C ILE A 3 34.18 7.72 -30.47
N ALA A 4 33.99 7.86 -31.79
CA ALA A 4 32.77 8.45 -32.32
C ALA A 4 31.61 7.58 -31.81
N SER A 5 30.86 8.13 -30.87
CA SER A 5 29.66 7.51 -30.32
C SER A 5 28.64 7.40 -31.44
N GLN A 6 28.68 6.31 -32.20
CA GLN A 6 27.55 5.94 -33.04
C GLN A 6 26.40 5.66 -32.09
N THR A 7 25.45 6.60 -32.00
CA THR A 7 24.17 6.35 -31.35
C THR A 7 23.48 5.26 -32.16
N PRO A 8 23.30 4.06 -31.59
CA PRO A 8 22.66 2.96 -32.30
C PRO A 8 21.19 3.32 -32.58
N PRO A 9 20.57 2.67 -33.57
CA PRO A 9 19.19 2.98 -33.95
C PRO A 9 18.22 2.73 -32.79
N ILE A 10 17.27 3.65 -32.59
CA ILE A 10 16.24 3.63 -31.52
C ILE A 10 15.49 2.29 -31.46
N LEU A 11 15.29 1.64 -32.61
CA LEU A 11 14.63 0.34 -32.70
C LEU A 11 15.33 -0.73 -31.83
N SER A 12 16.67 -0.70 -31.78
CA SER A 12 17.45 -1.66 -30.98
C SER A 12 17.35 -1.43 -29.48
N MET A 13 16.95 -0.22 -29.02
CA MET A 13 16.77 0.06 -27.59
C MET A 13 15.44 -0.51 -27.06
N GLN A 14 14.37 -0.47 -27.87
CA GLN A 14 13.08 -1.04 -27.49
C GLN A 14 13.13 -2.56 -27.37
N GLU A 15 13.83 -3.23 -28.29
CA GLU A 15 14.02 -4.68 -28.28
C GLU A 15 14.82 -5.15 -27.05
N ALA A 16 15.76 -4.32 -26.57
CA ALA A 16 16.60 -4.64 -25.42
C ALA A 16 15.92 -4.39 -24.06
N TYR A 17 14.85 -3.59 -24.01
CA TYR A 17 14.25 -3.11 -22.76
C TYR A 17 12.90 -3.78 -22.45
N LEU A 18 12.92 -4.81 -21.60
CA LEU A 18 11.72 -5.61 -21.25
C LEU A 18 10.90 -5.07 -20.07
N VAL A 19 11.38 -4.05 -19.36
CA VAL A 19 10.67 -3.50 -18.19
C VAL A 19 9.50 -2.64 -18.67
N PRO A 20 8.31 -2.71 -18.04
CA PRO A 20 7.21 -1.82 -18.36
C PRO A 20 7.60 -0.35 -18.14
N TYR A 21 7.24 0.49 -19.08
CA TYR A 21 7.52 1.93 -19.08
C TYR A 21 6.26 2.70 -19.50
N GLY A 22 6.32 4.04 -19.54
CA GLY A 22 5.19 4.88 -19.93
C GLY A 22 3.97 4.69 -19.01
N ALA A 23 2.77 4.75 -19.58
CA ALA A 23 1.55 4.60 -18.80
C ALA A 23 1.41 3.21 -18.14
N ILE A 24 1.86 2.14 -18.79
CA ILE A 24 1.83 0.78 -18.22
C ILE A 24 2.82 0.65 -17.05
N GLY A 25 4.05 1.18 -17.19
CA GLY A 25 5.03 1.26 -16.10
C GLY A 25 4.45 1.97 -14.88
N PHE A 26 3.87 3.15 -15.11
CA PHE A 26 3.29 3.95 -14.05
C PHE A 26 2.13 3.25 -13.33
N ALA A 27 1.21 2.65 -14.09
CA ALA A 27 0.11 1.87 -13.50
C ALA A 27 0.64 0.68 -12.70
N SER A 28 1.69 0.01 -13.20
CA SER A 28 2.39 -1.05 -12.48
C SER A 28 2.95 -0.55 -11.15
N ASP A 29 3.56 0.62 -11.12
CA ASP A 29 4.17 1.19 -9.91
C ASP A 29 3.14 1.61 -8.86
N ILE A 30 2.01 2.21 -9.28
CA ILE A 30 0.86 2.46 -8.38
C ILE A 30 0.43 1.16 -7.71
N VAL A 31 0.28 0.10 -8.49
CA VAL A 31 -0.13 -1.22 -7.98
C VAL A 31 0.89 -1.77 -7.00
N THR A 32 2.19 -1.59 -7.25
CA THR A 32 3.26 -1.99 -6.32
C THR A 32 3.18 -1.23 -5.00
N VAL A 33 3.00 0.09 -5.04
CA VAL A 33 2.86 0.93 -3.83
C VAL A 33 1.61 0.54 -3.05
N TYR A 34 0.49 0.29 -3.75
CA TYR A 34 -0.73 -0.20 -3.13
C TYR A 34 -0.53 -1.56 -2.44
N MET A 35 0.08 -2.54 -3.13
CA MET A 35 0.42 -3.84 -2.54
C MET A 35 1.29 -3.69 -1.31
N ALA A 36 2.37 -2.91 -1.41
CA ALA A 36 3.26 -2.65 -0.30
C ALA A 36 2.46 -2.08 0.88
N THR A 37 1.64 -1.06 0.64
CA THR A 37 0.78 -0.43 1.67
C THR A 37 -0.16 -1.43 2.32
N CYS A 38 -0.84 -2.30 1.56
CA CYS A 38 -1.67 -3.36 2.13
C CYS A 38 -0.86 -4.31 3.01
N LEU A 39 0.34 -4.70 2.56
CA LEU A 39 1.27 -5.53 3.33
C LEU A 39 1.83 -4.82 4.57
N LEU A 40 1.98 -3.48 4.55
CA LEU A 40 2.34 -2.69 5.72
C LEU A 40 1.24 -2.75 6.79
N TYR A 41 -0.03 -2.84 6.39
CA TYR A 41 -1.20 -2.89 7.29
C TYR A 41 -1.75 -4.30 7.57
N GLY A 42 -1.17 -5.34 6.98
CA GLY A 42 -1.54 -6.74 7.25
C GLY A 42 -2.81 -7.18 6.58
N ARG A 43 -3.10 -6.49 5.49
CA ARG A 43 -4.28 -6.69 4.67
C ARG A 43 -3.90 -7.38 3.37
N ALA A 44 -4.79 -8.22 2.87
CA ALA A 44 -4.65 -8.81 1.54
C ALA A 44 -4.83 -7.71 0.46
N PRO A 45 -3.94 -7.59 -0.54
CA PRO A 45 -4.04 -6.55 -1.57
C PRO A 45 -5.34 -6.61 -2.38
N LEU A 46 -5.80 -7.80 -2.77
CA LEU A 46 -7.07 -7.97 -3.51
C LEU A 46 -8.31 -7.80 -2.63
N CYS A 47 -8.17 -7.96 -1.31
CA CYS A 47 -9.27 -7.92 -0.35
C CYS A 47 -8.81 -7.18 0.91
N PRO A 48 -8.67 -5.83 0.88
CA PRO A 48 -8.10 -5.08 2.00
C PRO A 48 -8.91 -5.19 3.30
N ALA A 49 -10.17 -5.59 3.22
CA ALA A 49 -11.00 -5.92 4.38
C ALA A 49 -10.52 -7.17 5.14
N ARG A 50 -9.80 -8.08 4.48
CA ARG A 50 -9.35 -9.36 5.02
C ARG A 50 -7.91 -9.27 5.54
N GLN A 51 -7.68 -9.82 6.73
CA GLN A 51 -6.33 -9.98 7.29
C GLN A 51 -5.62 -11.20 6.68
N ILE A 52 -4.30 -11.13 6.60
CA ILE A 52 -3.45 -12.23 6.13
C ILE A 52 -3.53 -13.39 7.13
N ARG A 53 -4.25 -14.45 6.74
CA ARG A 53 -4.47 -15.62 7.63
C ARG A 53 -3.31 -16.61 7.63
N ASN A 54 -2.61 -16.75 6.51
CA ASN A 54 -1.51 -17.70 6.36
C ASN A 54 -0.19 -16.97 6.08
N THR A 55 0.53 -16.63 7.15
CA THR A 55 1.84 -15.94 7.09
C THR A 55 2.92 -16.81 6.44
N GLY A 56 2.79 -18.13 6.43
CA GLY A 56 3.73 -19.03 5.74
C GLY A 56 3.64 -18.90 4.22
N SER A 57 2.44 -19.02 3.66
CA SER A 57 2.21 -18.86 2.21
C SER A 57 2.56 -17.44 1.74
N ALA A 58 2.25 -16.43 2.56
CA ALA A 58 2.65 -15.06 2.36
C ALA A 58 4.17 -14.90 2.19
N LYS A 59 4.97 -15.41 3.14
CA LYS A 59 6.44 -15.36 3.11
C LYS A 59 6.99 -16.08 1.88
N PHE A 60 6.43 -17.24 1.54
CA PHE A 60 6.83 -17.99 0.36
C PHE A 60 6.60 -17.19 -0.93
N LEU A 61 5.43 -16.56 -1.09
CA LEU A 61 5.08 -15.80 -2.29
C LEU A 61 5.90 -14.50 -2.40
N ILE A 62 6.18 -13.82 -1.28
CA ILE A 62 7.10 -12.67 -1.27
C ILE A 62 8.53 -13.11 -1.60
N GLY A 63 9.00 -14.23 -1.04
CA GLY A 63 10.32 -14.79 -1.37
C GLY A 63 10.45 -15.18 -2.84
N PHE A 64 9.42 -15.81 -3.40
CA PHE A 64 9.34 -16.11 -4.83
C PHE A 64 9.35 -14.83 -5.68
N TRP A 65 8.65 -13.77 -5.24
CA TRP A 65 8.67 -12.48 -5.92
C TRP A 65 10.07 -11.85 -5.91
N ILE A 66 10.77 -11.84 -4.76
CA ILE A 66 12.17 -11.37 -4.66
C ILE A 66 13.08 -12.11 -5.65
N PHE A 67 12.95 -13.44 -5.71
CA PHE A 67 13.74 -14.27 -6.61
C PHE A 67 13.50 -13.90 -8.08
N ASN A 68 12.25 -13.77 -8.50
CA ASN A 68 11.92 -13.40 -9.87
C ASN A 68 12.38 -11.98 -10.22
N LEU A 69 12.26 -11.04 -9.28
CA LEU A 69 12.74 -9.67 -9.45
C LEU A 69 14.26 -9.66 -9.68
N TYR A 70 15.01 -10.45 -8.92
CA TYR A 70 16.45 -10.60 -9.11
C TYR A 70 16.82 -11.21 -10.47
N VAL A 71 16.19 -12.33 -10.86
CA VAL A 71 16.47 -13.00 -12.14
C VAL A 71 16.18 -12.09 -13.32
N MET A 72 15.02 -11.43 -13.31
CA MET A 72 14.63 -10.56 -14.41
C MET A 72 15.48 -9.28 -14.46
N ASN A 73 15.82 -8.70 -13.31
CA ASN A 73 16.69 -7.53 -13.28
C ASN A 73 18.10 -7.86 -13.82
N LYS A 74 18.65 -9.01 -13.44
CA LYS A 74 19.93 -9.49 -13.99
C LYS A 74 19.84 -9.62 -15.51
N TYR A 75 18.80 -10.26 -16.02
CA TYR A 75 18.59 -10.42 -17.46
C TYR A 75 18.52 -9.06 -18.18
N ASN A 76 17.76 -8.10 -17.64
CA ASN A 76 17.64 -6.76 -18.22
C ASN A 76 18.97 -5.99 -18.22
N ILE A 77 19.79 -6.15 -17.17
CA ILE A 77 21.12 -5.55 -17.11
C ILE A 77 22.04 -6.15 -18.18
N GLU A 78 22.00 -7.48 -18.38
CA GLU A 78 22.80 -8.16 -19.39
C GLU A 78 22.40 -7.73 -20.82
N GLN A 79 21.10 -7.59 -21.10
CA GLN A 79 20.61 -7.10 -22.40
C GLN A 79 20.95 -5.62 -22.63
N CYS A 80 20.84 -4.78 -21.60
CA CYS A 80 21.09 -3.36 -21.71
C CYS A 80 22.57 -2.98 -21.56
N TRP A 81 23.52 -3.92 -21.47
CA TRP A 81 24.92 -3.62 -21.12
C TRP A 81 25.61 -2.61 -22.04
N GLN A 82 25.19 -2.54 -23.31
CA GLN A 82 25.70 -1.56 -24.28
C GLN A 82 25.24 -0.12 -24.00
N TYR A 83 24.22 0.04 -23.15
CA TYR A 83 23.53 1.28 -22.84
C TYR A 83 23.63 1.60 -21.34
N TRP A 84 24.73 2.23 -20.92
CA TRP A 84 24.96 2.53 -19.51
C TRP A 84 23.82 3.32 -18.83
N GLU A 85 23.13 4.19 -19.59
CA GLU A 85 21.94 4.93 -19.17
C GLU A 85 20.80 3.98 -18.75
N LEU A 86 20.47 3.00 -19.59
CA LEU A 86 19.44 1.99 -19.30
C LEU A 86 19.88 1.02 -18.19
N VAL A 87 21.17 0.69 -18.13
CA VAL A 87 21.73 -0.13 -17.04
C VAL A 87 21.51 0.54 -15.69
N LEU A 88 21.80 1.84 -15.56
CA LEU A 88 21.59 2.56 -14.31
C LEU A 88 20.12 2.60 -13.89
N ILE A 89 19.21 2.78 -14.86
CA ILE A 89 17.77 2.76 -14.59
C ILE A 89 17.34 1.37 -14.10
N ASN A 90 17.76 0.31 -14.79
CA ASN A 90 17.45 -1.06 -14.38
C ASN A 90 18.04 -1.41 -13.01
N VAL A 91 19.31 -1.06 -12.76
CA VAL A 91 19.93 -1.26 -11.44
C VAL A 91 19.16 -0.52 -10.35
N SER A 92 18.79 0.73 -10.60
CA SER A 92 18.01 1.55 -9.64
C SER A 92 16.65 0.92 -9.34
N ASN A 93 15.90 0.53 -10.38
CA ASN A 93 14.58 -0.10 -10.24
C ASN A 93 14.67 -1.48 -9.56
N GLY A 94 15.70 -2.27 -9.89
CA GLY A 94 15.93 -3.56 -9.27
C GLY A 94 16.30 -3.46 -7.79
N VAL A 95 17.20 -2.54 -7.43
CA VAL A 95 17.57 -2.28 -6.02
C VAL A 95 16.33 -1.83 -5.23
N MET A 96 15.55 -0.92 -5.80
CA MET A 96 14.33 -0.42 -5.21
C MET A 96 13.29 -1.53 -4.97
N GLY A 97 12.99 -2.31 -6.01
CA GLY A 97 12.06 -3.44 -5.90
C GLY A 97 12.52 -4.46 -4.87
N ALA A 98 13.83 -4.76 -4.82
CA ALA A 98 14.40 -5.66 -3.82
C ALA A 98 14.24 -5.13 -2.39
N LEU A 99 14.47 -3.82 -2.18
CA LEU A 99 14.29 -3.20 -0.85
C LEU A 99 12.83 -3.24 -0.40
N VAL A 100 11.88 -2.88 -1.26
CA VAL A 100 10.45 -2.94 -0.95
C VAL A 100 10.04 -4.38 -0.60
N ALA A 101 10.52 -5.35 -1.38
CA ALA A 101 10.22 -6.74 -1.17
C ALA A 101 10.83 -7.30 0.12
N LEU A 102 12.08 -6.92 0.46
CA LEU A 102 12.72 -7.27 1.72
C LEU A 102 11.96 -6.69 2.92
N VAL A 103 11.54 -5.42 2.85
CA VAL A 103 10.73 -4.79 3.90
C VAL A 103 9.43 -5.55 4.07
N GLY A 104 8.70 -5.82 2.98
CA GLY A 104 7.48 -6.63 3.02
C GLY A 104 7.71 -8.01 3.64
N PHE A 105 8.83 -8.67 3.29
CA PHE A 105 9.20 -9.96 3.85
C PHE A 105 9.42 -9.92 5.37
N PHE A 106 10.18 -8.94 5.86
CA PHE A 106 10.44 -8.78 7.30
C PHE A 106 9.18 -8.41 8.08
N LEU A 107 8.30 -7.59 7.50
CA LEU A 107 7.07 -7.17 8.15
C LEU A 107 6.05 -8.30 8.30
N VAL A 108 5.84 -9.07 7.23
CA VAL A 108 5.08 -10.32 7.31
C VAL A 108 5.79 -11.33 8.23
N GLY A 109 7.14 -11.27 8.26
CA GLY A 109 8.03 -11.91 9.23
C GLY A 109 7.58 -11.75 10.67
N SER A 110 7.41 -10.50 11.06
CA SER A 110 7.12 -10.03 12.42
C SER A 110 5.64 -10.07 12.81
N TRP A 111 4.73 -10.42 11.90
CA TRP A 111 3.34 -10.66 12.30
C TRP A 111 3.23 -11.99 13.01
N ASP A 112 3.24 -11.92 14.33
CA ASP A 112 2.64 -12.96 15.13
C ASP A 112 1.13 -12.90 14.90
N PRO A 113 0.51 -13.97 14.38
CA PRO A 113 -0.95 -14.01 14.33
C PRO A 113 -1.42 -13.80 15.77
N PRO A 114 -2.50 -13.03 15.99
CA PRO A 114 -3.09 -12.94 17.33
C PRO A 114 -3.29 -14.38 17.77
N VAL A 115 -2.54 -14.79 18.80
CA VAL A 115 -2.68 -16.11 19.41
C VAL A 115 -4.18 -16.21 19.60
N LYS A 116 -4.82 -17.15 18.89
CA LYS A 116 -6.26 -17.40 19.05
C LYS A 116 -6.39 -17.68 20.52
N GLY A 117 -6.70 -16.63 21.28
CA GLY A 117 -6.76 -16.67 22.71
C GLY A 117 -7.63 -17.84 22.96
N GLU A 118 -7.09 -18.81 23.70
CA GLU A 118 -7.84 -19.89 24.31
C GLU A 118 -9.21 -19.31 24.53
N ALA A 119 -10.18 -19.71 23.70
CA ALA A 119 -11.53 -19.24 23.83
C ALA A 119 -11.87 -19.78 25.21
N LYS A 120 -11.71 -18.91 26.21
CA LYS A 120 -11.62 -19.29 27.59
C LYS A 120 -12.94 -19.97 27.77
N LYS A 121 -12.88 -21.29 27.88
CA LYS A 121 -14.02 -22.15 28.10
C LYS A 121 -14.39 -21.81 29.53
N ASN A 122 -14.99 -20.63 29.70
CA ASN A 122 -15.79 -20.29 30.84
C ASN A 122 -16.98 -21.21 30.67
N ASP A 123 -16.78 -22.50 30.98
CA ASP A 123 -17.83 -23.45 31.24
C ASP A 123 -18.72 -22.76 32.27
N PRO A 124 -19.91 -22.27 31.88
CA PRO A 124 -20.81 -21.66 32.83
C PRO A 124 -21.69 -22.76 33.40
N GLU A 125 -21.17 -23.92 33.82
CA GLU A 125 -22.05 -24.97 34.34
C GLU A 125 -21.35 -26.08 35.13
N SER A 126 -20.85 -25.71 36.31
CA SER A 126 -20.95 -26.58 37.48
C SER A 126 -22.04 -26.05 38.41
N SER A 127 -23.29 -26.05 37.93
CA SER A 127 -24.45 -26.10 38.83
C SER A 127 -24.93 -27.55 38.92
N PRO A 128 -24.94 -28.19 40.10
CA PRO A 128 -25.45 -29.54 40.26
C PRO A 128 -26.98 -29.53 40.10
N ALA A 129 -27.48 -30.01 38.97
CA ALA A 129 -28.89 -30.33 38.81
C ALA A 129 -29.21 -31.64 39.53
N LEU A 130 -29.80 -31.50 40.72
CA LEU A 130 -30.60 -32.53 41.36
C LEU A 130 -31.92 -32.64 40.58
N GLY A 131 -32.22 -33.81 39.99
CA GLY A 131 -33.58 -34.13 39.54
C GLY A 131 -33.67 -34.79 38.16
N ALA A 132 -33.68 -36.13 38.17
CA ALA A 132 -34.03 -36.96 37.03
C ALA A 132 -35.53 -36.86 36.69
N VAL A 133 -35.87 -36.65 35.41
CA VAL A 133 -37.08 -37.24 34.81
C VAL A 133 -36.74 -37.65 33.38
N SER A 134 -36.83 -38.96 33.17
CA SER A 134 -36.68 -39.65 31.89
C SER A 134 -38.00 -39.57 31.11
N LEU A 135 -37.97 -39.17 29.84
CA LEU A 135 -39.02 -39.51 28.89
C LEU A 135 -38.44 -39.66 27.48
N SER A 136 -38.78 -40.79 26.87
CA SER A 136 -38.18 -41.37 25.68
C SER A 136 -38.90 -41.01 24.37
N THR A 137 -38.14 -41.20 23.28
CA THR A 137 -38.52 -41.64 21.90
C THR A 137 -39.17 -40.63 20.91
N PRO A 138 -39.13 -40.87 19.57
CA PRO A 138 -38.13 -41.51 18.68
C PRO A 138 -37.68 -40.62 17.48
N GLU A 139 -36.71 -41.15 16.74
CA GLU A 139 -36.32 -40.97 15.31
C GLU A 139 -37.20 -40.10 14.40
N GLU A 140 -36.58 -39.22 13.58
CA GLU A 140 -36.77 -39.29 12.13
C GLU A 140 -35.61 -38.64 11.35
N GLU A 141 -35.28 -39.31 10.26
CA GLU A 141 -34.15 -39.19 9.34
C GLU A 141 -34.49 -38.24 8.18
N ALA A 142 -33.58 -37.35 7.78
CA ALA A 142 -33.48 -36.89 6.37
C ALA A 142 -32.18 -36.11 6.12
N ALA A 143 -31.34 -36.69 5.27
CA ALA A 143 -30.21 -36.04 4.63
C ALA A 143 -30.68 -35.11 3.51
N VAL A 144 -30.13 -33.88 3.43
CA VAL A 144 -30.24 -32.99 2.26
C VAL A 144 -28.88 -32.28 2.05
N PRO A 145 -28.38 -32.17 0.81
CA PRO A 145 -26.98 -31.91 0.53
C PRO A 145 -26.60 -30.41 0.45
N ASN A 146 -25.29 -30.19 0.55
CA ASN A 146 -24.56 -28.94 0.37
C ASN A 146 -24.90 -28.19 -0.92
N GLU A 147 -25.26 -26.91 -0.80
CA GLU A 147 -24.92 -25.87 -1.77
C GLU A 147 -24.73 -24.53 -1.02
N ARG A 148 -23.47 -24.10 -0.87
CA ARG A 148 -23.13 -22.78 -0.31
C ARG A 148 -22.72 -21.87 -1.46
N ILE A 149 -23.74 -21.31 -2.12
CA ILE A 149 -23.62 -20.25 -3.12
C ILE A 149 -23.38 -18.93 -2.38
N CYS A 150 -22.33 -18.20 -2.77
CA CYS A 150 -22.05 -16.85 -2.30
C CYS A 150 -22.95 -15.83 -3.01
N ASP A 151 -24.19 -15.69 -2.57
CA ASP A 151 -25.05 -14.58 -2.99
C ASP A 151 -24.93 -13.40 -2.03
N SER A 152 -24.14 -12.40 -2.43
CA SER A 152 -24.16 -11.06 -1.82
C SER A 152 -24.92 -10.11 -2.73
N ALA A 153 -26.23 -10.31 -2.86
CA ALA A 153 -27.13 -9.32 -3.43
C ALA A 153 -27.42 -8.25 -2.36
N ARG A 154 -26.67 -7.16 -2.39
CA ARG A 154 -26.93 -5.96 -1.59
C ARG A 154 -28.23 -5.31 -2.08
N LYS A 155 -29.31 -5.57 -1.34
CA LYS A 155 -30.62 -4.91 -1.43
C LYS A 155 -30.43 -3.43 -1.11
N TYR A 156 -30.43 -2.56 -2.12
CA TYR A 156 -30.56 -1.12 -1.92
C TYR A 156 -32.00 -0.84 -1.47
N GLY A 157 -32.14 -0.56 -0.18
CA GLY A 157 -33.36 0.01 0.38
C GLY A 157 -33.45 1.49 -0.01
N THR A 158 -34.52 1.82 -0.73
CA THR A 158 -35.08 3.15 -0.90
C THR A 158 -35.29 3.82 0.46
N MET A 159 -34.48 4.83 0.80
CA MET A 159 -34.84 5.82 1.82
C MET A 159 -35.46 7.02 1.12
N ALA A 160 -36.78 7.08 1.20
CA ALA A 160 -37.56 8.28 0.96
C ALA A 160 -37.67 9.07 2.28
N ASP A 161 -37.72 10.38 2.12
CA ASP A 161 -38.30 11.39 3.02
C ASP A 161 -37.58 11.70 4.34
N MET A 162 -36.78 12.79 4.29
CA MET A 162 -36.59 13.68 5.44
C MET A 162 -37.45 14.93 5.27
N PRO A 163 -38.27 15.32 6.26
CA PRO A 163 -38.80 16.66 6.35
C PRO A 163 -37.84 17.59 7.11
N SER A 164 -37.63 18.75 6.52
CA SER A 164 -37.11 19.97 7.12
C SER A 164 -38.06 20.54 8.18
N SER A 165 -37.49 21.23 9.20
CA SER A 165 -37.98 22.46 9.88
C SER A 165 -38.02 22.39 11.42
N GLY A 166 -37.50 23.43 12.08
CA GLY A 166 -37.77 23.76 13.50
C GLY A 166 -36.50 24.11 14.29
N LEU A 167 -35.90 25.30 14.18
CA LEU A 167 -36.21 26.56 14.88
C LEU A 167 -36.29 26.46 16.43
N ASN A 168 -35.38 27.22 17.06
CA ASN A 168 -35.51 27.96 18.33
C ASN A 168 -35.61 27.20 19.67
N GLY A 169 -34.74 27.59 20.61
CA GLY A 169 -34.87 27.20 22.01
C GLY A 169 -33.72 27.66 22.90
N LEU A 170 -33.54 28.98 23.02
CA LEU A 170 -32.62 29.62 23.94
C LEU A 170 -33.35 29.88 25.26
N SER A 171 -32.97 29.20 26.35
CA SER A 171 -33.30 29.61 27.73
C SER A 171 -32.22 29.07 28.67
N ARG A 172 -31.31 29.90 29.21
CA ARG A 172 -31.48 30.78 30.38
C ARG A 172 -31.52 30.01 31.71
N ILE A 173 -30.37 30.05 32.40
CA ILE A 173 -30.15 30.27 33.83
C ILE A 173 -31.16 29.63 34.80
N SER A 174 -30.70 28.71 35.64
CA SER A 174 -30.95 28.82 37.08
C SER A 174 -29.93 28.04 37.90
N SER A 175 -29.16 28.80 38.67
CA SER A 175 -28.45 28.38 39.86
C SER A 175 -29.45 28.16 41.00
N SER A 176 -29.26 27.11 41.80
CA SER A 176 -29.70 27.09 43.20
C SER A 176 -28.87 26.11 44.02
N ASN A 177 -28.14 26.68 44.98
CA ASN A 177 -27.62 26.00 46.16
C ASN A 177 -28.70 25.15 46.82
N THR A 178 -28.37 23.92 47.22
CA THR A 178 -28.91 23.37 48.46
C THR A 178 -27.86 22.46 49.10
N GLN A 179 -27.27 23.01 50.16
CA GLN A 179 -26.43 22.33 51.12
C GLN A 179 -27.32 21.39 51.93
N GLY A 180 -27.21 20.09 51.68
CA GLY A 180 -27.94 19.03 52.36
C GLY A 180 -26.96 17.96 52.82
N GLN A 181 -26.46 18.14 54.03
CA GLN A 181 -25.59 17.20 54.73
C GLN A 181 -26.47 16.02 55.21
N SER A 182 -26.46 14.90 54.47
CA SER A 182 -26.99 13.63 54.94
C SER A 182 -25.90 12.58 54.90
N ASN A 183 -25.48 12.11 56.08
CA ASN A 183 -24.73 10.89 56.25
C ASN A 183 -25.62 9.71 55.83
N SER A 184 -25.57 9.39 54.54
CA SER A 184 -26.08 8.15 53.97
C SER A 184 -24.86 7.44 53.38
N THR A 185 -24.43 6.37 54.03
CA THR A 185 -23.60 5.33 53.43
C THR A 185 -24.35 4.80 52.22
N CYS A 186 -24.08 5.41 51.07
CA CYS A 186 -24.51 4.89 49.78
C CYS A 186 -23.72 3.61 49.51
N ASP A 187 -24.46 2.52 49.39
CA ASP A 187 -23.99 1.31 48.72
C ASP A 187 -23.35 1.72 47.40
N VAL A 188 -22.06 1.42 47.30
CA VAL A 188 -21.19 1.72 46.18
C VAL A 188 -21.79 1.08 44.94
N CYS A 189 -22.28 1.90 44.00
CA CYS A 189 -22.75 1.45 42.69
C CYS A 189 -21.64 0.65 41.98
N PRO A 190 -21.86 -0.64 41.63
CA PRO A 190 -20.86 -1.48 40.95
C PRO A 190 -20.46 -0.98 39.56
N GLN A 191 -21.17 0.00 38.99
CA GLN A 191 -20.88 0.50 37.64
C GLN A 191 -19.62 1.36 37.54
N MET A 192 -19.19 2.01 38.62
CA MET A 192 -18.04 2.92 38.53
C MET A 192 -16.71 2.16 38.48
N SER A 193 -16.65 0.94 39.03
CA SER A 193 -15.48 0.07 38.88
C SER A 193 -15.33 -0.49 37.46
N GLU A 194 -16.42 -0.73 36.72
CA GLU A 194 -16.33 -1.21 35.34
C GLU A 194 -15.80 -0.13 34.40
N VAL A 195 -16.28 1.11 34.53
CA VAL A 195 -15.80 2.25 33.73
C VAL A 195 -14.33 2.56 34.06
N THR A 196 -13.93 2.48 35.34
CA THR A 196 -12.54 2.68 35.74
C THR A 196 -11.64 1.53 35.25
N ARG A 197 -12.17 0.30 35.14
CA ARG A 197 -11.47 -0.86 34.59
C ARG A 197 -11.33 -0.76 33.07
N GLU A 198 -12.35 -0.29 32.36
CA GLU A 198 -12.26 -0.03 30.92
C GLU A 198 -11.28 1.12 30.63
N LEU A 199 -11.33 2.24 31.37
CA LEU A 199 -10.35 3.33 31.21
C LEU A 199 -8.92 2.89 31.55
N SER A 200 -8.74 2.08 32.61
CA SER A 200 -7.41 1.56 32.98
C SER A 200 -6.90 0.51 31.98
N SER A 201 -7.80 -0.18 31.27
CA SER A 201 -7.44 -1.12 30.19
C SER A 201 -7.00 -0.39 28.92
N MET A 202 -7.56 0.79 28.64
CA MET A 202 -7.13 1.62 27.50
C MET A 202 -5.83 2.39 27.81
N ALA A 203 -5.57 2.75 29.07
CA ALA A 203 -4.36 3.47 29.48
C ALA A 203 -3.08 2.59 29.50
N ASN A 204 -3.23 1.27 29.50
CA ASN A 204 -2.12 0.32 29.49
C ASN A 204 -1.91 -0.36 28.13
N GLU A 205 -2.43 0.20 27.04
CA GLU A 205 -1.99 -0.25 25.71
C GLU A 205 -0.47 -0.05 25.64
N PRO A 206 0.32 -1.14 25.50
CA PRO A 206 1.77 -1.03 25.46
C PRO A 206 2.14 -0.10 24.32
N ALA A 207 2.98 0.90 24.62
CA ALA A 207 3.49 1.87 23.66
C ALA A 207 3.84 1.15 22.36
N GLN A 208 3.00 1.35 21.35
CA GLN A 208 3.02 0.51 20.17
C GLN A 208 4.37 0.65 19.44
N PRO A 209 4.89 -0.41 18.82
CA PRO A 209 6.17 -0.43 18.09
C PRO A 209 6.23 0.46 16.82
N VAL A 210 5.35 1.46 16.71
CA VAL A 210 5.12 2.29 15.52
C VAL A 210 6.39 3.05 15.10
N ASP A 211 7.24 3.46 16.04
CA ASP A 211 8.40 4.30 15.74
C ASP A 211 9.48 3.59 14.93
N LYS A 212 9.70 2.29 15.16
CA LYS A 212 10.69 1.51 14.38
C LYS A 212 10.26 1.35 12.93
N PHE A 213 8.96 1.20 12.71
CA PHE A 213 8.38 1.04 11.39
C PHE A 213 8.49 2.31 10.56
N LYS A 214 8.20 3.46 11.19
CA LYS A 214 8.34 4.78 10.55
C LYS A 214 9.76 5.02 10.07
N PHE A 215 10.76 4.68 10.89
CA PHE A 215 12.17 4.86 10.50
C PHE A 215 12.56 4.00 9.30
N VAL A 216 12.21 2.71 9.31
CA VAL A 216 12.51 1.79 8.18
C VAL A 216 11.82 2.29 6.91
N TYR A 217 10.57 2.70 7.01
CA TYR A 217 9.80 3.25 5.90
C TYR A 217 10.47 4.52 5.33
N LEU A 218 10.85 5.46 6.19
CA LEU A 218 11.51 6.70 5.78
C LEU A 218 12.88 6.45 5.14
N ALA A 219 13.63 5.47 5.63
CA ALA A 219 14.93 5.08 5.08
C ALA A 219 14.77 4.49 3.67
N VAL A 220 13.81 3.58 3.47
CA VAL A 220 13.49 2.99 2.16
C VAL A 220 13.09 4.09 1.17
N LEU A 221 12.32 5.05 1.64
CA LEU A 221 11.84 6.18 0.86
C LEU A 221 12.96 7.17 0.51
N GLY A 222 13.92 7.39 1.42
CA GLY A 222 15.12 8.17 1.12
C GLY A 222 15.99 7.50 0.06
N VAL A 223 16.19 6.18 0.15
CA VAL A 223 16.90 5.41 -0.89
C VAL A 223 16.16 5.47 -2.22
N TYR A 224 14.83 5.39 -2.19
CA TYR A 224 13.96 5.54 -3.37
C TYR A 224 14.21 6.88 -4.07
N ILE A 225 14.16 8.00 -3.34
CA ILE A 225 14.39 9.34 -3.90
C ILE A 225 15.81 9.44 -4.48
N GLY A 226 16.82 8.92 -3.79
CA GLY A 226 18.20 8.90 -4.28
C GLY A 226 18.35 8.12 -5.59
N ALA A 227 17.74 6.95 -5.70
CA ALA A 227 17.77 6.12 -6.90
C ALA A 227 17.11 6.80 -8.10
N VAL A 228 15.95 7.44 -7.90
CA VAL A 228 15.28 8.20 -8.97
C VAL A 228 16.12 9.39 -9.42
N LEU A 229 16.71 10.13 -8.49
CA LEU A 229 17.59 11.26 -8.84
C LEU A 229 18.79 10.78 -9.67
N ILE A 230 19.42 9.67 -9.29
CA ILE A 230 20.53 9.07 -10.04
C ILE A 230 20.09 8.64 -11.44
N GLY A 231 18.90 8.04 -11.59
CA GLY A 231 18.34 7.65 -12.89
C GLY A 231 17.93 8.84 -13.78
N SER A 232 17.50 9.95 -13.19
CA SER A 232 17.03 11.13 -13.91
C SER A 232 18.15 11.91 -14.63
N ILE A 233 19.38 11.84 -14.13
CA ILE A 233 20.56 12.50 -14.72
C ILE A 233 20.89 11.94 -16.13
N PRO A 234 21.05 10.61 -16.32
CA PRO A 234 21.25 10.03 -17.64
C PRO A 234 20.09 10.35 -18.60
N LEU A 235 18.85 10.33 -18.12
CA LEU A 235 17.67 10.70 -18.92
C LEU A 235 17.71 12.15 -19.41
N ALA A 236 18.07 13.08 -18.53
CA ALA A 236 18.24 14.49 -18.89
C ALA A 236 19.34 14.67 -19.95
N ARG A 237 20.43 13.89 -19.85
CA ARG A 237 21.52 13.91 -20.84
C ARG A 237 21.05 13.38 -22.20
N LEU A 238 20.32 12.26 -22.22
CA LEU A 238 19.77 11.64 -23.42
C LEU A 238 18.83 12.60 -24.15
N ALA A 239 17.96 13.27 -23.39
CA ALA A 239 17.05 14.30 -23.90
C ALA A 239 17.75 15.49 -24.58
N VAL A 240 18.93 15.87 -24.08
CA VAL A 240 19.73 16.97 -24.66
C VAL A 240 20.43 16.51 -25.95
N LEU A 241 20.81 15.24 -26.06
CA LEU A 241 21.56 14.71 -27.19
C LEU A 241 20.68 14.39 -28.42
N GLU A 242 19.39 14.07 -28.25
CA GLU A 242 18.50 13.61 -29.33
C GLU A 242 17.91 14.70 -30.26
N GLY A 243 18.33 15.97 -30.13
CA GLY A 243 18.00 17.01 -31.12
C GLY A 243 16.57 17.60 -31.08
N GLU A 244 16.36 18.59 -31.95
CA GLU A 244 15.43 19.73 -31.79
C GLU A 244 13.93 19.41 -31.69
N VAL A 245 13.46 18.28 -32.24
CA VAL A 245 12.02 17.96 -32.32
C VAL A 245 11.54 17.08 -31.17
N SER A 246 12.34 16.08 -30.76
CA SER A 246 12.05 15.26 -29.57
C SER A 246 12.28 16.06 -28.28
N SER A 247 13.27 16.96 -28.31
CA SER A 247 13.61 17.89 -27.23
C SER A 247 12.41 18.65 -26.67
N LYS A 248 11.49 19.16 -27.52
CA LYS A 248 10.34 19.97 -27.02
C LYS A 248 9.38 19.16 -26.17
N LYS A 249 9.08 17.90 -26.54
CA LYS A 249 8.19 17.04 -25.78
C LYS A 249 8.83 16.62 -24.46
N ILE A 250 10.10 16.22 -24.50
CA ILE A 250 10.82 15.79 -23.31
C ILE A 250 11.03 16.97 -22.35
N CYS A 251 11.36 18.16 -22.86
CA CYS A 251 11.54 19.36 -22.05
C CYS A 251 10.22 19.84 -21.42
N LEU A 252 9.09 19.71 -22.13
CA LEU A 252 7.76 19.99 -21.57
C LEU A 252 7.41 19.01 -20.45
N ILE A 253 7.68 17.71 -20.64
CA ILE A 253 7.43 16.68 -19.63
C ILE A 253 8.35 16.87 -18.41
N PHE A 254 9.65 17.13 -18.63
CA PHE A 254 10.60 17.53 -17.58
C PHE A 254 10.15 18.78 -16.84
N GLY A 255 9.69 19.81 -17.55
CA GLY A 255 9.24 21.06 -16.96
C GLY A 255 7.99 20.89 -16.10
N ILE A 256 6.98 20.18 -16.61
CA ILE A 256 5.72 19.96 -15.88
C ILE A 256 5.95 19.04 -14.68
N LEU A 257 6.55 17.87 -14.89
CA LEU A 257 6.69 16.88 -13.83
C LEU A 257 7.78 17.27 -12.83
N GLY A 258 8.90 17.83 -13.29
CA GLY A 258 9.90 18.45 -12.42
C GLY A 258 9.34 19.62 -11.63
N GLY A 259 8.52 20.47 -12.26
CA GLY A 259 7.82 21.57 -11.59
C GLY A 259 6.84 21.08 -10.51
N LEU A 260 6.03 20.06 -10.80
CA LEU A 260 5.12 19.43 -9.83
C LEU A 260 5.88 18.77 -8.67
N THR A 261 7.03 18.16 -8.96
CA THR A 261 7.93 17.55 -7.98
C THR A 261 8.48 18.61 -7.03
N ILE A 262 9.02 19.71 -7.55
CA ILE A 262 9.53 20.84 -6.75
C ILE A 262 8.39 21.48 -5.95
N LEU A 263 7.22 21.68 -6.56
CA LEU A 263 6.04 22.24 -5.88
C LEU A 263 5.57 21.34 -4.73
N GLY A 264 5.59 20.01 -4.92
CA GLY A 264 5.28 19.03 -3.88
C GLY A 264 6.26 19.09 -2.71
N ILE A 265 7.57 19.19 -2.98
CA ILE A 265 8.59 19.39 -1.92
C ILE A 265 8.33 20.68 -1.17
N LEU A 266 8.15 21.79 -1.90
CA LEU A 266 7.92 23.10 -1.31
C LEU A 266 6.66 23.10 -0.43
N PHE A 267 5.57 22.48 -0.92
CA PHE A 267 4.33 22.32 -0.18
C PHE A 267 4.54 21.49 1.08
N THR A 268 5.31 20.40 1.00
CA THR A 268 5.64 19.56 2.17
C THR A 268 6.42 20.34 3.22
N VAL A 269 7.46 21.08 2.81
CA VAL A 269 8.27 21.90 3.71
C VAL A 269 7.44 23.01 4.36
N VAL A 270 6.62 23.72 3.57
CA VAL A 270 5.74 24.77 4.08
C VAL A 270 4.67 24.19 5.00
N TYR A 271 4.11 23.04 4.66
CA TYR A 271 3.11 22.36 5.47
C TYR A 271 3.69 21.92 6.82
N GLU A 272 4.84 21.25 6.84
CA GLU A 272 5.54 20.90 8.07
C GLU A 272 5.82 22.16 8.91
N PHE A 273 6.37 23.22 8.30
CA PHE A 273 6.69 24.46 8.99
C PHE A 273 5.45 25.17 9.57
N CYS A 274 4.30 25.13 8.88
CA CYS A 274 3.08 25.79 9.30
C CYS A 274 2.22 24.96 10.27
N TYR A 275 2.26 23.63 10.17
CA TYR A 275 1.32 22.72 10.85
C TYR A 275 1.94 21.86 11.96
N LEU A 276 3.27 21.84 12.14
CA LEU A 276 3.93 21.10 13.23
C LEU A 276 3.38 21.43 14.64
N GLY A 277 2.74 22.59 14.81
CA GLY A 277 2.18 23.02 16.09
C GLY A 277 0.76 22.53 16.42
N LYS A 278 0.01 21.93 15.47
CA LYS A 278 -1.45 21.69 15.66
C LYS A 278 -1.90 20.23 15.70
N GLY A 279 -1.00 19.26 15.53
CA GLY A 279 -1.21 17.83 15.86
C GLY A 279 -2.38 17.09 15.19
N THR A 280 -3.09 17.69 14.24
CA THR A 280 -4.36 17.16 13.71
C THR A 280 -4.39 17.02 12.19
N GLY A 281 -3.29 17.33 11.50
CA GLY A 281 -3.20 17.20 10.04
C GLY A 281 -2.63 15.85 9.58
N PRO A 282 -2.83 15.47 8.30
CA PRO A 282 -2.09 14.35 7.70
C PRO A 282 -0.59 14.54 7.96
N GLY A 283 0.04 13.52 8.52
CA GLY A 283 1.48 13.57 8.82
C GLY A 283 2.33 13.63 7.54
N PRO A 284 3.61 14.02 7.67
CA PRO A 284 4.55 14.17 6.55
C PRO A 284 4.59 12.93 5.66
N GLU A 285 4.41 11.75 6.24
CA GLU A 285 4.29 10.45 5.57
C GLU A 285 3.50 10.50 4.25
N HIS A 286 2.33 11.14 4.23
CA HIS A 286 1.46 11.17 3.04
C HIS A 286 2.07 11.96 1.89
N PHE A 287 2.77 13.05 2.21
CA PHE A 287 3.43 13.87 1.22
C PHE A 287 4.61 13.15 0.58
N ILE A 288 5.37 12.41 1.39
CA ILE A 288 6.51 11.67 0.85
C ILE A 288 6.02 10.49 -0.03
N ILE A 289 4.90 9.85 0.31
CA ILE A 289 4.23 8.87 -0.57
C ILE A 289 3.84 9.50 -1.91
N LEU A 290 3.12 10.63 -1.86
CA LEU A 290 2.66 11.33 -3.05
C LEU A 290 3.85 11.76 -3.93
N PHE A 291 4.91 12.26 -3.30
CA PHE A 291 6.13 12.67 -3.95
C PHE A 291 6.84 11.49 -4.65
N ALA A 292 6.97 10.36 -3.97
CA ALA A 292 7.53 9.16 -4.57
C ALA A 292 6.69 8.67 -5.76
N LEU A 293 5.36 8.70 -5.66
CA LEU A 293 4.48 8.37 -6.78
C LEU A 293 4.66 9.31 -7.98
N LEU A 294 4.81 10.62 -7.75
CA LEU A 294 5.10 11.58 -8.83
C LEU A 294 6.46 11.32 -9.48
N LEU A 295 7.45 10.93 -8.69
CA LEU A 295 8.77 10.54 -9.19
C LEU A 295 8.74 9.26 -10.03
N MET A 296 8.00 8.21 -9.61
CA MET A 296 7.75 6.99 -10.43
C MET A 296 7.12 7.37 -11.77
N CYS A 297 6.06 8.16 -11.69
CA CYS A 297 5.31 8.66 -12.82
C CYS A 297 6.21 9.40 -13.82
N PHE A 298 7.11 10.22 -13.28
CA PHE A 298 8.09 10.96 -14.05
C PHE A 298 9.08 10.06 -14.77
N THR A 299 9.70 9.11 -14.06
CA THR A 299 10.68 8.20 -14.66
C THR A 299 10.06 7.36 -15.78
N ASP A 300 8.86 6.82 -15.57
CA ASP A 300 8.19 5.98 -16.55
C ASP A 300 7.81 6.74 -17.82
N TRP A 301 7.31 7.97 -17.70
CA TRP A 301 6.95 8.76 -18.87
C TRP A 301 8.15 9.26 -19.66
N ILE A 302 9.25 9.63 -19.00
CA ILE A 302 10.47 9.97 -19.75
C ILE A 302 10.96 8.74 -20.49
N LEU A 303 10.96 7.58 -19.84
CA LEU A 303 11.39 6.34 -20.46
C LEU A 303 10.50 5.98 -21.66
N GLY A 304 9.19 6.17 -21.53
CA GLY A 304 8.27 6.04 -22.66
C GLY A 304 8.49 7.06 -23.77
N CYS A 305 8.97 8.27 -23.46
CA CYS A 305 9.36 9.24 -24.48
C CYS A 305 10.62 8.83 -25.22
N VAL A 306 11.66 8.42 -24.49
CA VAL A 306 12.95 7.96 -25.04
C VAL A 306 12.73 6.71 -25.91
N LEU A 307 11.89 5.79 -25.44
CA LEU A 307 11.50 4.61 -26.18
C LEU A 307 10.39 4.88 -27.20
N GLY A 308 9.98 6.13 -27.45
CA GLY A 308 9.01 6.47 -28.49
C GLY A 308 7.58 5.94 -28.30
N SER A 309 7.23 5.37 -27.15
CA SER A 309 5.90 4.87 -26.82
C SER A 309 5.46 5.34 -25.42
N LEU A 310 4.67 6.42 -25.38
CA LEU A 310 4.13 6.99 -24.14
C LEU A 310 3.16 6.05 -23.41
N SER A 311 2.46 5.17 -24.15
CA SER A 311 1.55 4.19 -23.54
C SER A 311 2.31 3.09 -22.82
N GLY A 312 3.57 2.83 -23.20
CA GLY A 312 4.32 1.67 -22.72
C GLY A 312 4.05 0.39 -23.51
N VAL A 313 3.16 0.44 -24.52
CA VAL A 313 2.86 -0.71 -25.37
C VAL A 313 4.03 -0.89 -26.35
N PRO A 314 4.64 -2.09 -26.42
CA PRO A 314 5.65 -2.39 -27.42
C PRO A 314 5.09 -2.20 -28.85
N ILE A 315 5.89 -1.69 -29.79
CA ILE A 315 5.45 -1.45 -31.17
C ILE A 315 5.07 -2.78 -31.84
N ALA A 316 4.04 -2.78 -32.69
CA ALA A 316 3.43 -3.99 -33.27
C ALA A 316 4.36 -4.86 -34.13
N ASP A 317 5.52 -4.34 -34.54
CA ASP A 317 6.50 -5.06 -35.36
C ASP A 317 7.46 -5.94 -34.54
N ILE A 318 7.32 -5.95 -33.22
CA ILE A 318 8.17 -6.74 -32.31
C ILE A 318 7.82 -8.23 -32.41
N ASN A 319 8.85 -9.08 -32.28
CA ASN A 319 8.70 -10.53 -32.26
C ASN A 319 7.73 -10.97 -31.14
N MET A 320 6.78 -11.85 -31.46
CA MET A 320 5.80 -12.38 -30.49
C MET A 320 6.44 -12.95 -29.22
N GLU A 321 7.65 -13.50 -29.34
CA GLU A 321 8.41 -14.00 -28.20
C GLU A 321 8.75 -12.87 -27.20
N GLU A 322 9.22 -11.72 -27.67
CA GLU A 322 9.57 -10.57 -26.83
C GLU A 322 8.33 -9.95 -26.18
N LEU A 323 7.24 -9.84 -26.95
CA LEU A 323 5.96 -9.39 -26.41
C LEU A 323 5.47 -10.32 -25.28
N SER A 324 5.61 -11.64 -25.45
CA SER A 324 5.25 -12.59 -24.40
C SER A 324 6.12 -12.45 -23.14
N ARG A 325 7.42 -12.19 -23.30
CA ARG A 325 8.35 -11.95 -22.19
C ARG A 325 8.01 -10.67 -21.43
N TYR A 326 7.65 -9.60 -22.15
CA TYR A 326 7.19 -8.34 -21.56
C TYR A 326 5.96 -8.55 -20.67
N TRP A 327 4.92 -9.21 -21.20
CA TRP A 327 3.70 -9.47 -20.42
C TRP A 327 3.94 -10.45 -19.28
N PHE A 328 4.81 -11.45 -19.47
CA PHE A 328 5.22 -12.36 -18.41
C PHE A 328 5.94 -11.63 -17.27
N TYR A 329 6.86 -10.71 -17.60
CA TYR A 329 7.53 -9.84 -16.64
C TYR A 329 6.50 -9.01 -15.85
N LEU A 330 5.55 -8.39 -16.56
CA LEU A 330 4.50 -7.61 -15.90
C LEU A 330 3.64 -8.49 -14.98
N ALA A 331 3.24 -9.68 -15.41
CA ALA A 331 2.43 -10.58 -14.61
C ALA A 331 3.17 -11.07 -13.36
N ILE A 332 4.43 -11.49 -13.50
CA ILE A 332 5.19 -12.09 -12.39
C ILE A 332 5.55 -11.05 -11.32
N THR A 333 5.75 -9.79 -11.69
CA THR A 333 5.99 -8.71 -10.74
C THR A 333 4.73 -8.34 -9.93
N LYS A 334 3.53 -8.75 -10.37
CA LYS A 334 2.25 -8.55 -9.67
C LYS A 334 1.72 -9.80 -8.97
N LEU A 335 2.49 -10.88 -8.98
CA LEU A 335 2.14 -12.13 -8.30
C LEU A 335 1.79 -11.95 -6.80
N PRO A 336 2.44 -11.04 -6.03
CA PRO A 336 2.03 -10.76 -4.65
C PRO A 336 0.60 -10.26 -4.49
N MET A 337 -0.09 -9.80 -5.54
CA MET A 337 -1.52 -9.46 -5.44
C MET A 337 -2.38 -10.69 -5.14
N ILE A 338 -2.03 -11.85 -5.69
CA ILE A 338 -2.85 -13.07 -5.67
C ILE A 338 -2.58 -13.93 -4.43
N ALA A 339 -1.41 -13.74 -3.83
CA ALA A 339 -1.19 -14.18 -2.46
C ALA A 339 -2.28 -13.56 -1.56
N PHE A 340 -2.66 -14.20 -0.44
CA PHE A 340 -3.45 -13.63 0.67
C PHE A 340 -4.99 -13.83 0.67
#